data_AF-A0AAU5WM38-F1
#
_entry.id   AF-A0AAU5WM38-F1
#
_cell.length_a   1.000
_cell.length_b   1.000
_cell.length_c   1.000
_cell.angle_alpha   90.00
_cell.angle_beta   90.00
_cell.angle_gamma   90.00
#
_symmetry.space_group_name_H-M   'P 1'
#
loop_
_entity.id
_entity.type
_entity.pdbx_description
1 polymer ?
#
loop_
_entity_poly.entity_id
_entity_poly.type
_entity_poly.pdbx_seq_one_letter_code
_entity_poly.pdbx_strand_id
1 'polypeptide(L)'
;MEPTPVRCPAIEHPDVPLADPAALDPLLARLAAPAPVTADETFPLGTLRADGRVDLCKQGLGAEGVARVVPAATASPHAAHLLLGTNAMGGAGARTVAAALEPGHGLETLYLGCNRIDADGAAALAGPLASDGTVRALWLKRNPVGDAGARALAAMLRANTALRTLDLVNTGLGLDGLRALLDALTRRDRPLERLFLGGNGFGPEAADLLSALIRDAGVRELYLPANHLGDAGVAVLASAIGTGSGSGADEGAGPVRLGLGGNGLGPAGARALAGALAGIEALDLGRPPSERALGAPPNATGDDGAAALAEALPGSPLRRLELRHTGLTGRGAKTLLAGVAADTRLEYVGLGPGVPRKVKRAFAPRLRPAAGTHPDLHAISSVYR
;
A
#
# COMPACT_ATOMS: atom_id res chain seq x y z
N MET A 1 -21.73 -10.50 2.81
CA MET A 1 -20.66 -10.57 3.84
C MET A 1 -20.60 -9.20 4.49
N GLU A 2 -20.53 -9.11 5.82
CA GLU A 2 -20.37 -7.81 6.50
C GLU A 2 -18.94 -7.28 6.24
N PRO A 3 -18.74 -5.97 5.97
CA PRO A 3 -17.41 -5.44 5.68
C PRO A 3 -16.44 -5.72 6.84
N THR A 4 -15.15 -5.92 6.53
CA THR A 4 -14.14 -6.03 7.59
C THR A 4 -14.13 -4.73 8.42
N PRO A 5 -14.31 -4.79 9.75
CA PRO A 5 -14.38 -3.58 10.55
C PRO A 5 -13.08 -2.78 10.44
N VAL A 6 -13.20 -1.46 10.37
CA VAL A 6 -12.05 -0.56 10.37
C VAL A 6 -11.38 -0.62 11.74
N ARG A 7 -10.18 -1.17 11.79
CA ARG A 7 -9.34 -1.23 12.98
C ARG A 7 -8.48 0.00 13.02
N CYS A 8 -8.55 0.82 14.05
CA CYS A 8 -7.63 1.94 14.24
C CYS A 8 -7.49 2.23 15.73
N PRO A 9 -6.28 2.29 16.31
CA PRO A 9 -6.09 2.67 17.72
C PRO A 9 -6.81 3.96 18.09
N ALA A 10 -6.82 4.95 17.20
CA ALA A 10 -7.59 6.17 17.46
C ALA A 10 -9.08 5.84 17.59
N ILE A 11 -9.68 4.97 16.77
CA ILE A 11 -11.10 4.58 16.93
C ILE A 11 -11.31 3.76 18.20
N GLU A 12 -10.44 2.78 18.46
CA GLU A 12 -10.58 1.79 19.54
C GLU A 12 -10.31 2.37 20.93
N HIS A 13 -9.51 3.44 21.02
CA HIS A 13 -9.16 4.11 22.27
C HIS A 13 -9.46 5.62 22.14
N PRO A 14 -10.75 6.02 22.21
CA PRO A 14 -11.14 7.41 22.04
C PRO A 14 -10.65 8.34 23.15
N ASP A 15 -10.41 7.79 24.33
CA ASP A 15 -10.11 8.51 25.56
C ASP A 15 -8.62 8.83 25.76
N VAL A 16 -7.76 8.44 24.82
CA VAL A 16 -6.32 8.77 24.89
C VAL A 16 -6.17 10.30 24.86
N PRO A 17 -5.55 10.92 25.89
CA PRO A 17 -5.38 12.37 25.94
C PRO A 17 -4.60 12.89 24.73
N LEU A 18 -5.05 14.04 24.23
CA LEU A 18 -4.31 14.78 23.20
C LEU A 18 -3.10 15.48 23.82
N ALA A 19 -2.06 15.66 23.01
CA ALA A 19 -0.91 16.45 23.41
C ALA A 19 -1.30 17.93 23.53
N ASP A 20 -0.62 18.66 24.40
CA ASP A 20 -0.73 20.12 24.47
C ASP A 20 -0.28 20.72 23.14
N PRO A 21 -1.16 21.43 22.40
CA PRO A 21 -0.80 22.05 21.14
C PRO A 21 0.41 22.98 21.25
N ALA A 22 0.66 23.62 22.39
CA ALA A 22 1.81 24.51 22.61
C ALA A 22 3.16 23.81 22.41
N ALA A 23 3.22 22.48 22.61
CA ALA A 23 4.44 21.70 22.38
C ALA A 23 4.86 21.64 20.90
N LEU A 24 4.02 22.09 19.96
CA LEU A 24 4.39 22.28 18.55
C LEU A 24 5.26 23.51 18.30
N ASP A 25 5.25 24.52 19.18
CA ASP A 25 5.87 25.83 18.92
C ASP A 25 7.32 25.76 18.42
N PRO A 26 8.20 24.91 18.97
CA PRO A 26 9.57 24.76 18.47
C PRO A 26 9.62 24.26 17.01
N LEU A 27 8.77 23.29 16.65
CA LEU A 27 8.69 22.76 15.29
C LEU A 27 8.12 23.82 14.33
N LEU A 28 7.07 24.55 14.74
CA LEU A 28 6.46 25.59 13.91
C LEU A 28 7.47 26.70 13.60
N ALA A 29 8.22 27.15 14.61
CA ALA A 29 9.30 28.11 14.42
C ALA A 29 10.37 27.57 13.46
N ARG A 30 10.72 26.28 13.58
CA ARG A 30 11.69 25.66 12.68
C ARG A 30 11.22 25.58 11.24
N LEU A 31 9.95 25.23 11.00
CA LEU A 31 9.36 25.13 9.67
C LEU A 31 9.34 26.49 8.94
N ALA A 32 9.16 27.58 9.70
CA ALA A 32 9.18 28.94 9.17
C ALA A 32 10.60 29.48 8.90
N ALA A 33 11.63 28.94 9.56
CA ALA A 33 13.00 29.41 9.39
C ALA A 33 13.55 29.08 8.00
N PRO A 34 14.26 30.00 7.32
CA PRO A 34 14.77 29.76 5.97
C PRO A 34 15.99 28.83 5.93
N ALA A 35 16.62 28.56 7.09
CA ALA A 35 17.83 27.76 7.16
C ALA A 35 17.58 26.31 6.70
N PRO A 36 18.43 25.74 5.83
CA PRO A 36 18.25 24.40 5.28
C PRO A 36 18.31 23.33 6.38
N VAL A 37 17.55 22.25 6.20
CA VAL A 37 17.57 21.08 7.09
C VAL A 37 18.64 20.10 6.58
N THR A 38 19.80 20.03 7.24
CA THR A 38 20.90 19.16 6.81
C THR A 38 20.98 17.84 7.59
N ALA A 39 20.22 17.71 8.68
CA ALA A 39 20.15 16.53 9.52
C ALA A 39 18.74 16.40 10.12
N ASP A 40 18.40 15.23 10.66
CA ASP A 40 17.12 15.04 11.35
C ASP A 40 17.08 15.85 12.65
N GLU A 41 16.04 16.66 12.83
CA GLU A 41 15.80 17.53 13.97
C GLU A 41 14.53 17.08 14.71
N THR A 42 14.67 16.65 15.98
CA THR A 42 13.54 16.17 16.80
C THR A 42 13.07 17.25 17.77
N PHE A 43 11.76 17.43 17.86
CA PHE A 43 11.08 18.42 18.69
C PHE A 43 10.24 17.70 19.78
N PRO A 44 9.66 18.44 20.74
CA PRO A 44 8.74 17.85 21.70
C PRO A 44 7.59 17.08 21.03
N LEU A 45 7.09 17.60 19.90
CA LEU A 45 6.16 16.91 19.02
C LEU A 45 6.74 16.83 17.60
N GLY A 46 7.06 15.61 17.19
CA GLY A 46 7.50 15.26 15.84
C GLY A 46 8.97 15.51 15.51
N THR A 47 9.34 15.14 14.29
CA THR A 47 10.70 15.23 13.75
C THR A 47 10.65 15.85 12.35
N LEU A 48 11.48 16.86 12.10
CA LEU A 48 11.76 17.36 10.76
C LEU A 48 13.00 16.66 10.21
N ARG A 49 12.87 15.97 9.09
CA ARG A 49 13.96 15.17 8.51
C ARG A 49 14.65 15.89 7.38
N ALA A 50 15.92 15.54 7.16
CA ALA A 50 16.74 16.14 6.09
C ALA A 50 16.18 15.89 4.67
N ASP A 51 15.28 14.90 4.51
CA ASP A 51 14.59 14.61 3.25
C ASP A 51 13.20 15.27 3.14
N GLY A 52 12.93 16.30 3.95
CA GLY A 52 11.70 17.09 3.88
C GLY A 52 10.48 16.43 4.52
N ARG A 53 10.67 15.36 5.30
CA ARG A 53 9.59 14.76 6.09
C ARG A 53 9.33 15.55 7.36
N VAL A 54 8.07 15.91 7.56
CA VAL A 54 7.52 16.34 8.84
C VAL A 54 6.82 15.14 9.46
N ASP A 55 7.54 14.36 10.27
CA ASP A 55 7.01 13.16 10.93
C ASP A 55 6.36 13.51 12.26
N LEU A 56 5.03 13.51 12.27
CA LEU A 56 4.17 13.75 13.40
C LEU A 56 3.25 12.54 13.65
N CYS A 57 3.68 11.34 13.29
CA CYS A 57 2.89 10.14 13.58
C CYS A 57 2.81 9.88 15.09
N LYS A 58 1.62 9.48 15.57
CA LYS A 58 1.36 9.05 16.96
C LYS A 58 1.68 10.14 17.99
N GLN A 59 1.44 11.41 17.66
CA GLN A 59 1.71 12.56 18.53
C GLN A 59 0.47 13.05 19.29
N GLY A 60 -0.71 12.45 19.05
CA GLY A 60 -1.94 12.82 19.74
C GLY A 60 -2.39 14.25 19.44
N LEU A 61 -2.20 14.73 18.21
CA LEU A 61 -2.45 16.15 17.87
C LEU A 61 -3.92 16.57 17.92
N GLY A 62 -4.85 15.65 17.61
CA GLY A 62 -6.25 15.98 17.39
C GLY A 62 -6.45 16.97 16.24
N ALA A 63 -7.68 17.50 16.12
CA ALA A 63 -8.00 18.50 15.10
C ALA A 63 -7.28 19.83 15.35
N GLU A 64 -7.09 20.22 16.61
CA GLU A 64 -6.47 21.49 17.00
C GLU A 64 -4.97 21.53 16.66
N GLY A 65 -4.21 20.51 17.05
CA GLY A 65 -2.78 20.43 16.71
C GLY A 65 -2.57 20.37 15.19
N VAL A 66 -3.44 19.66 14.45
CA VAL A 66 -3.43 19.66 12.98
C VAL A 66 -3.69 21.07 12.42
N ALA A 67 -4.65 21.82 12.97
CA ALA A 67 -4.94 23.19 12.56
C ALA A 67 -3.75 24.15 12.74
N ARG A 68 -2.86 23.87 13.69
CA ARG A 68 -1.62 24.65 13.88
C ARG A 68 -0.52 24.25 12.90
N VAL A 69 -0.29 22.95 12.73
CA VAL A 69 0.91 22.47 12.01
C VAL A 69 0.75 22.42 10.49
N VAL A 70 -0.46 22.17 9.98
CA VAL A 70 -0.70 22.04 8.53
C VAL A 70 -0.39 23.34 7.77
N PRO A 71 -0.86 24.52 8.19
CA PRO A 71 -0.50 25.78 7.52
C PRO A 71 1.01 26.06 7.57
N ALA A 72 1.66 25.76 8.70
CA ALA A 72 3.10 25.94 8.83
C ALA A 72 3.89 25.00 7.91
N ALA A 73 3.46 23.74 7.78
CA ALA A 73 4.10 22.77 6.89
C ALA A 73 3.93 23.17 5.41
N THR A 74 2.73 23.55 4.98
CA THR A 74 2.45 23.94 3.58
C THR A 74 3.12 25.25 3.16
N ALA A 75 3.40 26.15 4.11
CA ALA A 75 4.19 27.36 3.87
C ALA A 75 5.71 27.15 4.00
N SER A 76 6.15 25.98 4.48
CA SER A 76 7.56 25.72 4.75
C SER A 76 8.33 25.43 3.46
N PRO A 77 9.54 26.00 3.27
CA PRO A 77 10.40 25.61 2.15
C PRO A 77 11.02 24.22 2.31
N HIS A 78 10.83 23.57 3.46
CA HIS A 78 11.45 22.28 3.80
C HIS A 78 10.50 21.10 3.63
N ALA A 79 9.19 21.31 3.78
CA ALA A 79 8.24 20.21 3.87
C ALA A 79 7.82 19.69 2.49
N ALA A 80 8.19 18.46 2.19
CA ALA A 80 7.71 17.72 1.02
C ALA A 80 6.76 16.59 1.40
N HIS A 81 6.82 16.11 2.63
CA HIS A 81 6.11 14.91 3.06
C HIS A 81 5.53 15.13 4.46
N LEU A 82 4.21 15.14 4.56
CA LEU A 82 3.50 15.38 5.81
C LEU A 82 2.92 14.08 6.37
N LEU A 83 3.47 13.63 7.49
CA LEU A 83 3.14 12.36 8.13
C LEU A 83 2.35 12.60 9.42
N LEU A 84 1.03 12.46 9.35
CA LEU A 84 0.09 12.75 10.44
C LEU A 84 -0.63 11.49 10.92
N GLY A 85 -0.05 10.29 10.76
CA GLY A 85 -0.75 9.05 11.10
C GLY A 85 -1.03 8.89 12.59
N THR A 86 -2.19 8.33 12.96
CA THR A 86 -2.56 8.06 14.36
C THR A 86 -2.59 9.32 15.23
N ASN A 87 -3.33 10.35 14.82
CA ASN A 87 -3.49 11.60 15.58
C ASN A 87 -4.94 11.96 15.92
N ALA A 88 -5.92 11.09 15.61
CA ALA A 88 -7.34 11.32 15.91
C ALA A 88 -7.89 12.66 15.39
N MET A 89 -7.36 13.16 14.26
CA MET A 89 -7.72 14.47 13.71
C MET A 89 -9.16 14.58 13.17
N GLY A 90 -9.78 13.44 12.85
CA GLY A 90 -11.15 13.34 12.34
C GLY A 90 -11.37 14.06 11.01
N GLY A 91 -12.64 14.17 10.60
CA GLY A 91 -13.03 14.92 9.41
C GLY A 91 -12.71 16.42 9.50
N ALA A 92 -12.67 17.00 10.72
CA ALA A 92 -12.27 18.39 10.94
C ALA A 92 -10.81 18.65 10.53
N GLY A 93 -9.88 17.80 10.98
CA GLY A 93 -8.49 17.90 10.55
C GLY A 93 -8.31 17.61 9.05
N ALA A 94 -9.10 16.69 8.49
CA ALA A 94 -9.08 16.44 7.04
C ALA A 94 -9.48 17.68 6.23
N ARG A 95 -10.48 18.44 6.71
CA ARG A 95 -10.84 19.76 6.13
C ARG A 95 -9.74 20.79 6.27
N THR A 96 -9.02 20.82 7.39
CA THR A 96 -7.83 21.68 7.55
C THR A 96 -6.76 21.34 6.51
N VAL A 97 -6.46 20.04 6.32
CA VAL A 97 -5.52 19.61 5.28
C VAL A 97 -6.00 20.06 3.91
N ALA A 98 -7.26 19.80 3.56
CA ALA A 98 -7.83 20.23 2.29
C ALA A 98 -7.70 21.74 2.05
N ALA A 99 -8.04 22.56 3.02
CA ALA A 99 -7.97 24.02 2.92
C ALA A 99 -6.54 24.57 2.81
N ALA A 100 -5.52 23.78 3.13
CA ALA A 100 -4.11 24.18 3.03
C ALA A 100 -3.44 23.73 1.73
N LEU A 101 -4.10 22.92 0.91
CA LEU A 101 -3.61 22.48 -0.41
C LEU A 101 -3.89 23.54 -1.50
N GLU A 102 -3.61 24.80 -1.18
CA GLU A 102 -3.64 25.89 -2.16
C GLU A 102 -2.44 25.79 -3.13
N PRO A 103 -2.54 26.34 -4.36
CA PRO A 103 -1.45 26.28 -5.32
C PRO A 103 -0.10 26.75 -4.74
N GLY A 104 0.93 25.90 -4.86
CA GLY A 104 2.28 26.19 -4.36
C GLY A 104 2.64 25.59 -2.99
N HIS A 105 1.77 24.78 -2.39
CA HIS A 105 1.96 24.19 -1.05
C HIS A 105 3.15 23.20 -0.87
N GLY A 106 3.85 22.80 -1.95
CA GLY A 106 5.08 21.99 -1.89
C GLY A 106 4.97 20.51 -1.45
N LEU A 107 3.85 20.08 -0.87
CA LEU A 107 3.67 18.71 -0.35
C LEU A 107 3.47 17.68 -1.48
N GLU A 108 4.32 16.66 -1.52
CA GLU A 108 4.24 15.53 -2.45
C GLU A 108 3.58 14.29 -1.83
N THR A 109 3.66 14.14 -0.49
CA THR A 109 3.08 12.99 0.23
C THR A 109 2.22 13.45 1.40
N LEU A 110 0.99 12.94 1.45
CA LEU A 110 0.07 13.08 2.57
C LEU A 110 -0.15 11.70 3.21
N TYR A 111 0.41 11.50 4.40
CA TYR A 111 0.21 10.28 5.16
C TYR A 111 -0.75 10.51 6.33
N LEU A 112 -2.00 10.11 6.14
CA LEU A 112 -3.14 10.43 7.02
C LEU A 112 -3.79 9.17 7.63
N GLY A 113 -3.05 8.06 7.70
CA GLY A 113 -3.58 6.78 8.17
C GLY A 113 -4.01 6.78 9.64
N CYS A 114 -5.09 6.06 9.96
CA CYS A 114 -5.63 5.88 11.31
C CYS A 114 -5.94 7.20 12.04
N ASN A 115 -6.82 8.01 11.45
CA ASN A 115 -7.14 9.35 11.93
C ASN A 115 -8.62 9.60 12.18
N ARG A 116 -9.47 8.58 12.08
CA ARG A 116 -10.94 8.71 12.13
C ARG A 116 -11.48 9.61 11.01
N ILE A 117 -10.84 9.63 9.84
CA ILE A 117 -11.33 10.34 8.67
C ILE A 117 -12.50 9.56 8.09
N ASP A 118 -13.70 10.12 8.17
CA ASP A 118 -14.92 9.53 7.63
C ASP A 118 -15.10 9.84 6.14
N ALA A 119 -16.24 9.43 5.58
CA ALA A 119 -16.59 9.70 4.19
C ALA A 119 -16.57 11.20 3.83
N ASP A 120 -17.05 12.06 4.73
CA ASP A 120 -17.09 13.51 4.52
C ASP A 120 -15.68 14.14 4.57
N GLY A 121 -14.84 13.66 5.48
CA GLY A 121 -13.43 14.04 5.53
C GLY A 121 -12.67 13.61 4.26
N ALA A 122 -12.93 12.41 3.76
CA ALA A 122 -12.37 11.94 2.49
C ALA A 122 -12.87 12.78 1.29
N ALA A 123 -14.15 13.16 1.28
CA ALA A 123 -14.71 14.05 0.27
C ALA A 123 -14.11 15.46 0.33
N ALA A 124 -13.86 15.99 1.52
CA ALA A 124 -13.18 17.27 1.70
C ALA A 124 -11.77 17.26 1.12
N LEU A 125 -11.00 16.19 1.35
CA LEU A 125 -9.67 16.02 0.74
C LEU A 125 -9.75 15.90 -0.80
N ALA A 126 -10.78 15.22 -1.31
CA ALA A 126 -10.95 14.97 -2.75
C ALA A 126 -11.11 16.26 -3.57
N GLY A 127 -11.74 17.30 -2.99
CA GLY A 127 -11.98 18.58 -3.66
C GLY A 127 -10.73 19.25 -4.23
N PRO A 128 -9.81 19.78 -3.39
CA PRO A 128 -8.60 20.44 -3.85
C PRO A 128 -7.65 19.49 -4.60
N LEU A 129 -7.61 18.21 -4.21
CA LEU A 129 -6.78 17.21 -4.88
C LEU A 129 -7.20 16.97 -6.34
N ALA A 130 -8.43 17.26 -6.75
CA ALA A 130 -8.88 17.07 -8.14
C ALA A 130 -8.09 17.91 -9.14
N SER A 131 -7.66 19.11 -8.74
CA SER A 131 -6.84 20.02 -9.56
C SER A 131 -5.39 20.12 -9.11
N ASP A 132 -5.00 19.44 -8.03
CA ASP A 132 -3.63 19.48 -7.53
C ASP A 132 -2.65 18.74 -8.46
N GLY A 133 -1.52 19.39 -8.71
CA GLY A 133 -0.41 18.88 -9.54
C GLY A 133 0.78 18.35 -8.74
N THR A 134 0.77 18.51 -7.41
CA THR A 134 1.95 18.34 -6.56
C THR A 134 1.94 16.99 -5.84
N VAL A 135 0.83 16.65 -5.19
CA VAL A 135 0.67 15.42 -4.39
C VAL A 135 0.74 14.19 -5.30
N ARG A 136 1.71 13.32 -5.01
CA ARG A 136 1.94 12.05 -5.68
C ARG A 136 1.45 10.85 -4.88
N ALA A 137 1.36 10.98 -3.55
CA ALA A 137 0.96 9.88 -2.69
C ALA A 137 -0.03 10.30 -1.59
N LEU A 138 -1.18 9.63 -1.56
CA LEU A 138 -2.23 9.81 -0.55
C LEU A 138 -2.45 8.50 0.23
N TRP A 139 -2.22 8.53 1.53
CA TRP A 139 -2.37 7.37 2.40
C TRP A 139 -3.49 7.55 3.41
N LEU A 140 -4.58 6.79 3.24
CA LEU A 140 -5.79 6.88 4.06
C LEU A 140 -6.07 5.61 4.87
N LYS A 141 -5.13 4.66 4.91
CA LYS A 141 -5.34 3.38 5.60
C LYS A 141 -5.95 3.51 6.99
N ARG A 142 -6.82 2.57 7.36
CA ARG A 142 -7.43 2.49 8.70
C ARG A 142 -8.29 3.72 9.06
N ASN A 143 -8.93 4.33 8.07
CA ASN A 143 -9.92 5.38 8.25
C ASN A 143 -11.29 4.90 7.75
N PRO A 144 -12.41 5.27 8.40
CA PRO A 144 -13.76 4.86 8.00
C PRO A 144 -14.27 5.62 6.76
N VAL A 145 -13.54 5.52 5.65
CA VAL A 145 -13.85 6.18 4.37
C VAL A 145 -15.13 5.62 3.76
N GLY A 146 -15.28 4.28 3.77
CA GLY A 146 -16.42 3.57 3.21
C GLY A 146 -16.64 3.81 1.71
N ASP A 147 -17.73 3.24 1.17
CA ASP A 147 -18.07 3.39 -0.25
C ASP A 147 -18.42 4.84 -0.63
N ALA A 148 -18.99 5.62 0.29
CA ALA A 148 -19.31 7.02 0.06
C ALA A 148 -18.04 7.88 -0.14
N GLY A 149 -17.05 7.74 0.76
CA GLY A 149 -15.77 8.42 0.60
C GLY A 149 -15.01 7.91 -0.63
N ALA A 150 -15.06 6.61 -0.92
CA ALA A 150 -14.45 6.05 -2.11
C ALA A 150 -15.03 6.61 -3.42
N ARG A 151 -16.34 6.88 -3.48
CA ARG A 151 -16.96 7.58 -4.62
C ARG A 151 -16.43 9.01 -4.79
N ALA A 152 -16.21 9.74 -3.69
CA ALA A 152 -15.63 11.08 -3.75
C ALA A 152 -14.17 11.03 -4.26
N LEU A 153 -13.37 10.08 -3.75
CA LEU A 153 -12.01 9.85 -4.24
C LEU A 153 -12.01 9.42 -5.72
N ALA A 154 -12.94 8.58 -6.15
CA ALA A 154 -13.10 8.19 -7.54
C ALA A 154 -13.40 9.39 -8.45
N ALA A 155 -14.29 10.30 -8.02
CA ALA A 155 -14.55 11.53 -8.76
C ALA A 155 -13.29 12.39 -8.91
N MET A 156 -12.51 12.55 -7.83
CA MET A 156 -11.22 13.24 -7.85
C MET A 156 -10.22 12.59 -8.82
N LEU A 157 -10.10 11.25 -8.80
CA LEU A 157 -9.17 10.50 -9.65
C LEU A 157 -9.46 10.61 -11.15
N ARG A 158 -10.67 11.02 -11.56
CA ARG A 158 -10.99 11.29 -12.98
C ARG A 158 -10.34 12.57 -13.49
N ALA A 159 -10.13 13.55 -12.62
CA ALA A 159 -9.54 14.85 -12.96
C ALA A 159 -8.04 14.91 -12.62
N ASN A 160 -7.66 14.33 -11.48
CA ASN A 160 -6.28 14.39 -11.02
C ASN A 160 -5.37 13.50 -11.89
N THR A 161 -4.28 14.06 -12.42
CA THR A 161 -3.29 13.32 -13.23
C THR A 161 -1.93 13.18 -12.55
N ALA A 162 -1.76 13.76 -11.36
CA ALA A 162 -0.51 13.78 -10.61
C ALA A 162 -0.35 12.58 -9.67
N LEU A 163 -1.43 12.15 -9.02
CA LEU A 163 -1.42 11.10 -8.00
C LEU A 163 -0.99 9.76 -8.61
N ARG A 164 0.01 9.14 -7.97
CA ARG A 164 0.60 7.85 -8.36
C ARG A 164 0.30 6.75 -7.34
N THR A 165 0.09 7.12 -6.09
CA THR A 165 -0.14 6.19 -4.98
C THR A 165 -1.42 6.50 -4.24
N LEU A 166 -2.25 5.48 -4.06
CA LEU A 166 -3.42 5.54 -3.19
C LEU A 166 -3.46 4.32 -2.25
N ASP A 167 -3.51 4.59 -0.94
CA ASP A 167 -3.71 3.55 0.08
C ASP A 167 -5.09 3.68 0.74
N LEU A 168 -5.91 2.64 0.54
CA LEU A 168 -7.23 2.44 1.12
C LEU A 168 -7.31 1.12 1.92
N VAL A 169 -6.20 0.70 2.52
CA VAL A 169 -6.12 -0.49 3.37
C VAL A 169 -7.04 -0.35 4.58
N ASN A 170 -7.93 -1.33 4.77
CA ASN A 170 -8.89 -1.40 5.88
C ASN A 170 -9.64 -0.08 6.08
N THR A 171 -10.34 0.35 5.03
CA THR A 171 -11.10 1.61 5.02
C THR A 171 -12.62 1.42 5.01
N GLY A 172 -13.08 0.17 5.17
CA GLY A 172 -14.49 -0.19 5.06
C GLY A 172 -15.01 -0.15 3.63
N LEU A 173 -14.10 -0.31 2.66
CA LEU A 173 -14.42 -0.30 1.24
C LEU A 173 -15.16 -1.60 0.85
N GLY A 174 -16.37 -1.47 0.31
CA GLY A 174 -17.15 -2.56 -0.27
C GLY A 174 -16.99 -2.66 -1.78
N LEU A 175 -17.80 -3.53 -2.39
CA LEU A 175 -17.78 -3.73 -3.84
C LEU A 175 -18.24 -2.48 -4.62
N ASP A 176 -19.14 -1.68 -4.06
CA ASP A 176 -19.64 -0.48 -4.75
C ASP A 176 -18.60 0.64 -4.80
N GLY A 177 -17.85 0.83 -3.72
CA GLY A 177 -16.70 1.73 -3.73
C GLY A 177 -15.58 1.20 -4.62
N LEU A 178 -15.30 -0.12 -4.61
CA LEU A 178 -14.33 -0.73 -5.52
C LEU A 178 -14.72 -0.55 -7.00
N ARG A 179 -16.00 -0.72 -7.34
CA ARG A 179 -16.53 -0.43 -8.69
C ARG A 179 -16.31 1.03 -9.05
N ALA A 180 -16.66 1.96 -8.17
CA ALA A 180 -16.47 3.39 -8.43
C ALA A 180 -15.00 3.75 -8.70
N LEU A 181 -14.08 3.17 -7.92
CA LEU A 181 -12.64 3.33 -8.13
C LEU A 181 -12.20 2.76 -9.47
N LEU A 182 -12.57 1.51 -9.78
CA LEU A 182 -12.27 0.89 -11.08
C LEU A 182 -12.73 1.80 -12.22
N ASP A 183 -13.99 2.21 -12.19
CA ASP A 183 -14.60 3.09 -13.18
C ASP A 183 -13.83 4.40 -13.38
N ALA A 184 -13.33 5.00 -12.30
CA ALA A 184 -12.53 6.21 -12.39
C ALA A 184 -11.15 5.93 -13.00
N LEU A 185 -10.49 4.85 -12.56
CA LEU A 185 -9.14 4.50 -12.97
C LEU A 185 -9.04 4.09 -14.44
N THR A 186 -10.05 3.41 -15.00
CA THR A 186 -10.10 3.07 -16.45
C THR A 186 -10.18 4.29 -17.36
N ARG A 187 -10.59 5.45 -16.84
CA ARG A 187 -10.74 6.68 -17.61
C ARG A 187 -9.54 7.64 -17.46
N ARG A 188 -8.48 7.22 -16.77
CA ARG A 188 -7.29 8.05 -16.59
C ARG A 188 -6.35 7.92 -17.78
N ASP A 189 -5.86 9.05 -18.27
CA ASP A 189 -4.79 9.08 -19.28
C ASP A 189 -3.48 8.47 -18.76
N ARG A 190 -3.24 8.61 -17.44
CA ARG A 190 -2.09 8.03 -16.76
C ARG A 190 -2.57 7.06 -15.68
N PRO A 191 -2.25 5.76 -15.81
CA PRO A 191 -2.58 4.77 -14.80
C PRO A 191 -2.05 5.18 -13.42
N LEU A 192 -2.83 4.82 -12.40
CA LEU A 192 -2.33 4.84 -11.03
C LEU A 192 -1.26 3.74 -10.89
N GLU A 193 -0.11 4.07 -10.32
CA GLU A 193 1.02 3.15 -10.25
C GLU A 193 0.82 2.13 -9.12
N ARG A 194 0.45 2.62 -7.94
CA ARG A 194 0.36 1.85 -6.70
C ARG A 194 -1.01 1.99 -6.03
N LEU A 195 -1.68 0.86 -5.83
CA LEU A 195 -2.98 0.78 -5.19
C LEU A 195 -2.97 -0.25 -4.06
N PHE A 196 -3.22 0.21 -2.84
CA PHE A 196 -3.32 -0.64 -1.66
C PHE A 196 -4.77 -0.77 -1.22
N LEU A 197 -5.30 -2.00 -1.23
CA LEU A 197 -6.69 -2.32 -0.91
C LEU A 197 -6.82 -3.46 0.10
N GLY A 198 -5.74 -3.80 0.81
CA GLY A 198 -5.75 -4.88 1.78
C GLY A 198 -6.73 -4.67 2.93
N GLY A 199 -7.23 -5.73 3.56
CA GLY A 199 -7.99 -5.62 4.80
C GLY A 199 -9.40 -5.07 4.67
N ASN A 200 -10.01 -5.14 3.49
CA ASN A 200 -11.39 -4.71 3.24
C ASN A 200 -12.37 -5.89 3.21
N GLY A 201 -11.89 -7.14 3.14
CA GLY A 201 -12.72 -8.34 3.21
C GLY A 201 -13.54 -8.57 1.95
N PHE A 202 -12.92 -8.36 0.78
CA PHE A 202 -13.59 -8.41 -0.51
C PHE A 202 -14.14 -9.77 -0.92
N GLY A 203 -13.52 -10.87 -0.47
CA GLY A 203 -13.90 -12.22 -0.87
C GLY A 203 -13.63 -12.53 -2.36
N PRO A 204 -13.87 -13.77 -2.78
CA PRO A 204 -13.72 -14.19 -4.18
C PRO A 204 -14.64 -13.43 -5.15
N GLU A 205 -15.76 -12.88 -4.69
CA GLU A 205 -16.73 -12.13 -5.51
C GLU A 205 -16.17 -10.82 -6.09
N ALA A 206 -15.09 -10.28 -5.53
CA ALA A 206 -14.44 -9.09 -6.07
C ALA A 206 -13.42 -9.40 -7.16
N ALA A 207 -13.13 -10.67 -7.46
CA ALA A 207 -12.00 -11.05 -8.28
C ALA A 207 -12.03 -10.45 -9.69
N ASP A 208 -13.21 -10.33 -10.30
CA ASP A 208 -13.37 -9.69 -11.61
C ASP A 208 -13.04 -8.20 -11.58
N LEU A 209 -13.46 -7.48 -10.53
CA LEU A 209 -13.16 -6.06 -10.35
C LEU A 209 -11.66 -5.84 -10.11
N LEU A 210 -11.06 -6.68 -9.26
CA LEU A 210 -9.64 -6.64 -8.97
C LEU A 210 -8.78 -6.96 -10.20
N SER A 211 -9.25 -7.89 -11.03
CA SER A 211 -8.63 -8.23 -12.32
C SER A 211 -8.71 -7.08 -13.32
N ALA A 212 -9.84 -6.40 -13.39
CA ALA A 212 -10.04 -5.23 -14.24
C ALA A 212 -9.17 -4.03 -13.84
N LEU A 213 -8.77 -3.91 -12.56
CA LEU A 213 -7.80 -2.89 -12.15
C LEU A 213 -6.43 -3.07 -12.85
N ILE A 214 -6.02 -4.32 -13.08
CA ILE A 214 -4.78 -4.63 -13.79
C ILE A 214 -4.98 -4.48 -15.30
N ARG A 215 -5.98 -5.19 -15.84
CA ARG A 215 -6.21 -5.31 -17.28
C ARG A 215 -6.67 -4.00 -17.92
N ASP A 216 -7.67 -3.35 -17.32
CA ASP A 216 -8.37 -2.23 -17.95
C ASP A 216 -7.87 -0.88 -17.42
N ALA A 217 -7.59 -0.78 -16.12
CA ALA A 217 -7.08 0.46 -15.52
C ALA A 217 -5.55 0.58 -15.52
N GLY A 218 -4.84 -0.47 -15.94
CA GLY A 218 -3.39 -0.46 -16.09
C GLY A 218 -2.60 -0.38 -14.77
N VAL A 219 -3.20 -0.71 -13.62
CA VAL A 219 -2.51 -0.69 -12.32
C VAL A 219 -1.48 -1.82 -12.28
N ARG A 220 -0.21 -1.47 -12.01
CA ARG A 220 0.90 -2.44 -12.02
C ARG A 220 1.41 -2.83 -10.65
N GLU A 221 1.11 -2.07 -9.60
CA GLU A 221 1.39 -2.47 -8.23
C GLU A 221 0.09 -2.53 -7.41
N LEU A 222 -0.39 -3.76 -7.19
CA LEU A 222 -1.67 -4.03 -6.54
C LEU A 222 -1.45 -4.83 -5.25
N TYR A 223 -1.80 -4.23 -4.12
CA TYR A 223 -1.61 -4.83 -2.80
C TYR A 223 -2.96 -5.17 -2.17
N LEU A 224 -3.24 -6.46 -2.06
CA LEU A 224 -4.49 -7.06 -1.61
C LEU A 224 -4.36 -7.96 -0.38
N PRO A 225 -3.43 -7.74 0.58
CA PRO A 225 -3.32 -8.65 1.71
C PRO A 225 -4.60 -8.64 2.56
N ALA A 226 -4.96 -9.75 3.19
CA ALA A 226 -6.09 -9.83 4.11
C ALA A 226 -7.46 -9.48 3.49
N ASN A 227 -7.81 -10.05 2.33
CA ASN A 227 -9.10 -9.83 1.66
C ASN A 227 -9.92 -11.11 1.43
N HIS A 228 -9.49 -12.26 1.96
CA HIS A 228 -10.26 -13.52 1.91
C HIS A 228 -10.56 -14.02 0.49
N LEU A 229 -9.68 -13.74 -0.49
CA LEU A 229 -9.91 -14.10 -1.90
C LEU A 229 -9.99 -15.62 -2.15
N GLY A 230 -9.25 -16.41 -1.37
CA GLY A 230 -9.12 -17.86 -1.56
C GLY A 230 -8.54 -18.26 -2.92
N ASP A 231 -8.53 -19.57 -3.18
CA ASP A 231 -8.02 -20.12 -4.45
C ASP A 231 -8.85 -19.70 -5.66
N ALA A 232 -10.18 -19.65 -5.51
CA ALA A 232 -11.09 -19.28 -6.60
C ALA A 232 -10.89 -17.82 -7.06
N GLY A 233 -10.82 -16.86 -6.11
CA GLY A 233 -10.62 -15.46 -6.45
C GLY A 233 -9.24 -15.20 -7.06
N VAL A 234 -8.20 -15.87 -6.55
CA VAL A 234 -6.85 -15.74 -7.10
C VAL A 234 -6.70 -16.38 -8.47
N ALA A 235 -7.43 -17.47 -8.76
CA ALA A 235 -7.42 -18.07 -10.09
C ALA A 235 -7.94 -17.11 -11.17
N VAL A 236 -9.01 -16.36 -10.88
CA VAL A 236 -9.54 -15.31 -11.77
C VAL A 236 -8.51 -14.21 -11.97
N LEU A 237 -7.89 -13.73 -10.88
CA LEU A 237 -6.84 -12.70 -10.95
C LEU A 237 -5.62 -13.15 -11.78
N ALA A 238 -5.17 -14.39 -11.59
CA ALA A 238 -4.06 -14.96 -12.34
C ALA A 238 -4.38 -15.07 -13.85
N SER A 239 -5.60 -15.44 -14.22
CA SER A 239 -6.04 -15.50 -15.62
C SER A 239 -5.97 -14.13 -16.30
N ALA A 240 -6.33 -13.05 -15.59
CA ALA A 240 -6.25 -11.69 -16.11
C ALA A 240 -4.79 -11.23 -16.34
N ILE A 241 -3.86 -11.64 -15.47
CA ILE A 241 -2.43 -11.36 -15.65
C ILE A 241 -1.84 -12.14 -16.83
N GLY A 242 -2.24 -13.41 -16.99
CA GLY A 242 -1.73 -14.30 -18.05
C GLY A 242 -2.24 -14.00 -19.46
N THR A 243 -3.34 -13.25 -19.62
CA THR A 243 -3.97 -12.94 -20.92
C THR A 243 -3.47 -11.63 -21.55
N GLY A 244 -2.75 -10.78 -20.81
CA GLY A 244 -2.18 -9.52 -21.30
C GLY A 244 -1.00 -9.66 -22.26
N SER A 245 -0.46 -10.86 -22.46
CA SER A 245 0.68 -11.09 -23.37
C SER A 245 0.29 -11.45 -24.81
N GLY A 246 -1.01 -11.49 -25.15
CA GLY A 246 -1.49 -12.09 -26.41
C GLY A 246 -2.58 -11.33 -27.18
N SER A 247 -2.92 -10.09 -26.83
CA SER A 247 -3.82 -9.27 -27.66
C SER A 247 -3.23 -7.88 -27.88
N GLY A 248 -3.17 -7.44 -29.14
CA GLY A 248 -2.30 -6.36 -29.66
C GLY A 248 -2.54 -4.94 -29.15
N ALA A 249 -3.18 -4.76 -27.99
CA ALA A 249 -3.25 -3.49 -27.26
C ALA A 249 -2.32 -3.45 -26.02
N ASP A 250 -1.80 -4.60 -25.56
CA ASP A 250 -1.11 -4.74 -24.27
C ASP A 250 0.39 -5.17 -24.42
N GLU A 251 0.91 -5.21 -25.65
CA GLU A 251 2.31 -5.59 -25.98
C GLU A 251 3.40 -4.69 -25.34
N GLY A 252 3.02 -3.60 -24.66
CA GLY A 252 3.94 -2.69 -23.98
C GLY A 252 3.81 -2.67 -22.45
N ALA A 253 2.87 -3.41 -21.87
CA ALA A 253 2.57 -3.24 -20.46
C ALA A 253 3.42 -4.17 -19.58
N GLY A 254 4.24 -3.56 -18.71
CA GLY A 254 5.19 -4.28 -17.87
C GLY A 254 4.56 -5.27 -16.88
N PRO A 255 5.38 -6.17 -16.32
CA PRO A 255 4.93 -7.16 -15.33
C PRO A 255 4.40 -6.49 -14.05
N VAL A 256 3.50 -7.17 -13.35
CA VAL A 256 2.85 -6.65 -12.14
C VAL A 256 3.59 -7.00 -10.85
N ARG A 257 3.40 -6.17 -9.83
CA ARG A 257 3.79 -6.41 -8.44
C ARG A 257 2.53 -6.67 -7.63
N LEU A 258 2.44 -7.84 -7.04
CA LEU A 258 1.21 -8.35 -6.46
C LEU A 258 1.43 -8.79 -5.01
N GLY A 259 0.69 -8.15 -4.10
CA GLY A 259 0.64 -8.52 -2.69
C GLY A 259 -0.64 -9.29 -2.37
N LEU A 260 -0.53 -10.56 -2.01
CA LEU A 260 -1.66 -11.47 -1.71
C LEU A 260 -1.54 -12.13 -0.34
N GLY A 261 -0.73 -11.58 0.56
CA GLY A 261 -0.54 -12.14 1.89
C GLY A 261 -1.84 -12.31 2.70
N GLY A 262 -2.03 -13.46 3.33
CA GLY A 262 -3.19 -13.72 4.20
C GLY A 262 -4.54 -13.66 3.48
N ASN A 263 -4.69 -14.35 2.36
CA ASN A 263 -5.93 -14.43 1.59
C ASN A 263 -6.58 -15.82 1.60
N GLY A 264 -6.03 -16.77 2.38
CA GLY A 264 -6.53 -18.14 2.42
C GLY A 264 -6.18 -18.96 1.17
N LEU A 265 -5.07 -18.64 0.51
CA LEU A 265 -4.61 -19.39 -0.67
C LEU A 265 -4.07 -20.75 -0.24
N GLY A 266 -4.54 -21.81 -0.88
CA GLY A 266 -3.98 -23.14 -0.85
C GLY A 266 -3.04 -23.42 -2.03
N PRO A 267 -2.66 -24.69 -2.24
CA PRO A 267 -1.83 -25.10 -3.36
C PRO A 267 -2.45 -24.80 -4.74
N ALA A 268 -3.78 -24.82 -4.87
CA ALA A 268 -4.44 -24.56 -6.16
C ALA A 268 -4.30 -23.09 -6.58
N GLY A 269 -4.45 -22.13 -5.65
CA GLY A 269 -4.20 -20.72 -5.92
C GLY A 269 -2.73 -20.44 -6.27
N ALA A 270 -1.80 -21.12 -5.59
CA ALA A 270 -0.37 -21.03 -5.94
C ALA A 270 -0.07 -21.58 -7.34
N ARG A 271 -0.71 -22.67 -7.76
CA ARG A 271 -0.61 -23.19 -9.14
C ARG A 271 -1.16 -22.22 -10.18
N ALA A 272 -2.29 -21.58 -9.88
CA ALA A 272 -2.86 -20.57 -10.78
C ALA A 272 -1.88 -19.39 -10.96
N LEU A 273 -1.29 -18.89 -9.86
CA LEU A 273 -0.27 -17.84 -9.91
C LEU A 273 0.99 -18.27 -10.65
N ALA A 274 1.42 -19.53 -10.50
CA ALA A 274 2.54 -20.08 -11.26
C ALA A 274 2.25 -20.05 -12.78
N GLY A 275 1.02 -20.36 -13.20
CA GLY A 275 0.59 -20.22 -14.60
C GLY A 275 0.60 -18.78 -15.12
N ALA A 276 0.55 -17.78 -14.24
CA ALA A 276 0.60 -16.36 -14.58
C ALA A 276 1.99 -15.72 -14.35
N LEU A 277 3.01 -16.49 -13.96
CA LEU A 277 4.27 -15.95 -13.47
C LEU A 277 5.05 -15.14 -14.53
N ALA A 278 4.80 -15.40 -15.81
CA ALA A 278 5.35 -14.62 -16.93
C ALA A 278 4.93 -13.13 -16.91
N GLY A 279 3.82 -12.79 -16.24
CA GLY A 279 3.34 -11.42 -16.06
C GLY A 279 3.64 -10.82 -14.70
N ILE A 280 4.43 -11.47 -13.83
CA ILE A 280 4.62 -11.05 -12.42
C ILE A 280 6.11 -10.79 -12.10
N GLU A 281 6.42 -9.56 -11.69
CA GLU A 281 7.76 -9.14 -11.25
C GLU A 281 7.96 -9.36 -9.74
N ALA A 282 6.92 -9.18 -8.94
CA ALA A 282 6.98 -9.39 -7.50
C ALA A 282 5.71 -10.08 -7.01
N LEU A 283 5.89 -11.14 -6.23
CA LEU A 283 4.80 -11.90 -5.64
C LEU A 283 5.00 -12.03 -4.13
N ASP A 284 4.09 -11.45 -3.36
CA ASP A 284 4.07 -11.60 -1.90
C ASP A 284 2.88 -12.45 -1.44
N LEU A 285 3.18 -13.69 -1.05
CA LEU A 285 2.20 -14.62 -0.46
C LEU A 285 2.38 -14.73 1.05
N GLY A 286 3.30 -13.98 1.63
CA GLY A 286 3.68 -14.11 3.01
C GLY A 286 2.59 -13.63 3.97
N ARG A 287 2.85 -13.79 5.25
CA ARG A 287 1.93 -13.34 6.29
C ARG A 287 2.08 -11.84 6.55
N PRO A 288 1.04 -11.03 6.31
CA PRO A 288 1.07 -9.62 6.66
C PRO A 288 0.91 -9.44 8.18
N PRO A 289 1.52 -8.42 8.80
CA PRO A 289 1.32 -8.13 10.22
C PRO A 289 -0.16 -7.94 10.62
N SER A 290 -0.97 -7.44 9.69
CA SER A 290 -2.40 -7.15 9.88
C SER A 290 -3.30 -8.39 9.90
N GLU A 291 -2.81 -9.57 9.48
CA GLU A 291 -3.61 -10.80 9.33
C GLU A 291 -4.47 -11.12 10.56
N ARG A 292 -3.84 -11.14 11.75
CA ARG A 292 -4.55 -11.47 13.01
C ARG A 292 -5.58 -10.42 13.39
N ALA A 293 -5.23 -9.15 13.28
CA ALA A 293 -6.09 -8.05 13.69
C ALA A 293 -7.35 -7.94 12.80
N LEU A 294 -7.24 -8.39 11.56
CA LEU A 294 -8.31 -8.34 10.55
C LEU A 294 -9.03 -9.68 10.36
N GLY A 295 -8.68 -10.72 11.13
CA GLY A 295 -9.32 -12.04 11.02
C GLY A 295 -9.12 -12.69 9.65
N ALA A 296 -8.02 -12.39 8.97
CA ALA A 296 -7.75 -12.94 7.65
C ALA A 296 -7.13 -14.35 7.74
N PRO A 297 -7.53 -15.30 6.87
CA PRO A 297 -6.95 -16.63 6.85
C PRO A 297 -5.52 -16.59 6.32
N PRO A 298 -4.57 -17.34 6.91
CA PRO A 298 -3.22 -17.43 6.39
C PRO A 298 -3.22 -18.09 5.02
N ASN A 299 -2.23 -17.77 4.20
CA ASN A 299 -1.95 -18.57 3.01
C ASN A 299 -1.30 -19.90 3.45
N ALA A 300 -1.80 -21.02 2.93
CA ALA A 300 -1.34 -22.37 3.20
C ALA A 300 -0.94 -23.08 1.89
N THR A 301 -0.16 -22.40 1.05
CA THR A 301 0.28 -22.93 -0.26
C THR A 301 1.19 -24.14 -0.14
N GLY A 302 1.92 -24.27 0.97
CA GLY A 302 2.74 -25.44 1.31
C GLY A 302 3.87 -25.73 0.32
N ASP A 303 4.41 -26.95 0.43
CA ASP A 303 5.45 -27.47 -0.45
C ASP A 303 4.93 -27.64 -1.90
N ASP A 304 3.67 -28.00 -2.08
CA ASP A 304 3.04 -28.19 -3.40
C ASP A 304 2.95 -26.87 -4.19
N GLY A 305 2.56 -25.78 -3.52
CA GLY A 305 2.56 -24.45 -4.13
C GLY A 305 3.97 -23.98 -4.46
N ALA A 306 4.95 -24.28 -3.60
CA ALA A 306 6.36 -23.97 -3.88
C ALA A 306 6.92 -24.78 -5.05
N ALA A 307 6.50 -26.04 -5.23
CA ALA A 307 6.87 -26.85 -6.39
C ALA A 307 6.32 -26.27 -7.69
N ALA A 308 5.03 -25.88 -7.71
CA ALA A 308 4.42 -25.23 -8.87
C ALA A 308 5.12 -23.93 -9.26
N LEU A 309 5.44 -23.08 -8.27
CA LEU A 309 6.22 -21.87 -8.50
C LEU A 309 7.63 -22.19 -9.04
N ALA A 310 8.29 -23.22 -8.50
CA ALA A 310 9.62 -23.64 -8.93
C ALA A 310 9.66 -24.04 -10.41
N GLU A 311 8.63 -24.76 -10.88
CA GLU A 311 8.49 -25.17 -12.28
C GLU A 311 8.30 -23.98 -13.22
N ALA A 312 7.62 -22.92 -12.77
CA ALA A 312 7.37 -21.71 -13.54
C ALA A 312 8.49 -20.64 -13.46
N LEU A 313 9.46 -20.79 -12.55
CA LEU A 313 10.52 -19.80 -12.34
C LEU A 313 11.44 -19.57 -13.56
N PRO A 314 11.89 -20.62 -14.29
CA PRO A 314 12.78 -20.43 -15.44
C PRO A 314 12.15 -19.52 -16.50
N GLY A 315 12.90 -18.50 -16.94
CA GLY A 315 12.43 -17.51 -17.92
C GLY A 315 11.43 -16.47 -17.39
N SER A 316 10.98 -16.58 -16.13
CA SER A 316 10.04 -15.61 -15.55
C SER A 316 10.71 -14.24 -15.27
N PRO A 317 9.95 -13.12 -15.30
CA PRO A 317 10.45 -11.81 -14.91
C PRO A 317 10.54 -11.62 -13.38
N LEU A 318 10.25 -12.66 -12.58
CA LEU A 318 10.12 -12.56 -11.14
C LEU A 318 11.45 -12.15 -10.48
N ARG A 319 11.41 -11.05 -9.74
CA ARG A 319 12.52 -10.50 -8.95
C ARG A 319 12.35 -10.72 -7.47
N ARG A 320 11.12 -10.72 -6.95
CA ARG A 320 10.86 -10.89 -5.52
C ARG A 320 9.77 -11.92 -5.27
N LEU A 321 10.06 -12.88 -4.40
CA LEU A 321 9.13 -13.92 -3.98
C LEU A 321 9.10 -14.01 -2.46
N GLU A 322 7.97 -13.70 -1.83
CA GLU A 322 7.81 -13.77 -0.37
C GLU A 322 6.89 -14.94 0.02
N LEU A 323 7.43 -15.89 0.80
CA LEU A 323 6.77 -17.14 1.20
C LEU A 323 6.85 -17.38 2.71
N ARG A 324 7.16 -16.35 3.52
CA ARG A 324 7.14 -16.48 4.99
C ARG A 324 5.73 -16.83 5.45
N HIS A 325 5.64 -17.90 6.25
CA HIS A 325 4.40 -18.38 6.87
C HIS A 325 3.34 -18.92 5.88
N THR A 326 3.75 -19.48 4.75
CA THR A 326 2.84 -20.13 3.78
C THR A 326 2.65 -21.63 3.98
N GLY A 327 3.16 -22.19 5.08
CA GLY A 327 3.26 -23.64 5.29
C GLY A 327 4.46 -24.31 4.58
N LEU A 328 5.33 -23.54 3.93
CA LEU A 328 6.55 -24.03 3.28
C LEU A 328 7.51 -24.71 4.27
N THR A 329 7.93 -25.93 3.95
CA THR A 329 8.92 -26.70 4.72
C THR A 329 10.31 -26.66 4.09
N GLY A 330 11.29 -27.28 4.74
CA GLY A 330 12.62 -27.48 4.18
C GLY A 330 12.65 -28.32 2.90
N ARG A 331 11.67 -29.19 2.65
CA ARG A 331 11.59 -29.98 1.40
C ARG A 331 11.14 -29.10 0.25
N GLY A 332 10.00 -28.42 0.38
CA GLY A 332 9.53 -27.49 -0.65
C GLY A 332 10.52 -26.37 -0.91
N ALA A 333 11.22 -25.85 0.10
CA ALA A 333 12.27 -24.85 -0.10
C ALA A 333 13.47 -25.37 -0.91
N LYS A 334 13.82 -26.66 -0.80
CA LYS A 334 14.84 -27.29 -1.64
C LYS A 334 14.34 -27.49 -3.08
N THR A 335 13.08 -27.88 -3.26
CA THR A 335 12.43 -27.96 -4.57
C THR A 335 12.45 -26.60 -5.26
N LEU A 336 12.03 -25.55 -4.55
CA LEU A 336 12.09 -24.17 -5.03
C LEU A 336 13.51 -23.77 -5.40
N LEU A 337 14.49 -24.04 -4.53
CA LEU A 337 15.89 -23.76 -4.82
C LEU A 337 16.37 -24.48 -6.09
N ALA A 338 15.96 -25.72 -6.34
CA ALA A 338 16.34 -26.47 -7.54
C ALA A 338 15.79 -25.83 -8.82
N GLY A 339 14.62 -25.18 -8.78
CA GLY A 339 14.06 -24.41 -9.89
C GLY A 339 14.71 -23.04 -10.12
N VAL A 340 15.53 -22.55 -9.19
CA VAL A 340 16.30 -21.31 -9.39
C VAL A 340 17.46 -21.57 -10.35
N ALA A 341 17.24 -21.26 -11.63
CA ALA A 341 18.22 -21.35 -12.71
C ALA A 341 19.32 -20.28 -12.60
N ALA A 342 20.44 -20.50 -13.30
CA ALA A 342 21.61 -19.60 -13.27
C ALA A 342 21.33 -18.22 -13.86
N ASP A 343 20.38 -18.11 -14.78
CA ASP A 343 19.97 -16.88 -15.47
C ASP A 343 18.79 -16.15 -14.79
N THR A 344 18.35 -16.62 -13.62
CA THR A 344 17.23 -16.05 -12.86
C THR A 344 17.33 -14.53 -12.68
N ARG A 345 16.19 -13.85 -12.63
CA ARG A 345 16.07 -12.43 -12.23
C ARG A 345 15.80 -12.24 -10.75
N LEU A 346 15.67 -13.31 -9.98
CA LEU A 346 15.37 -13.25 -8.56
C LEU A 346 16.45 -12.48 -7.77
N GLU A 347 16.01 -11.50 -6.99
CA GLU A 347 16.80 -10.68 -6.08
C GLU A 347 16.48 -11.01 -4.62
N TYR A 348 15.27 -11.54 -4.37
CA TYR A 348 14.80 -11.79 -3.02
C TYR A 348 13.89 -13.02 -2.97
N VAL A 349 14.17 -13.91 -2.00
CA VAL A 349 13.27 -15.00 -1.60
C VAL A 349 13.07 -14.96 -0.09
N GLY A 350 11.86 -14.63 0.35
CA GLY A 350 11.46 -14.59 1.74
C GLY A 350 11.07 -15.98 2.25
N LEU A 351 11.82 -16.51 3.22
CA LEU A 351 11.64 -17.87 3.74
C LEU A 351 11.33 -17.87 5.25
N GLY A 352 10.22 -18.50 5.61
CA GLY A 352 9.69 -18.60 6.99
C GLY A 352 10.60 -19.34 7.98
N PRO A 353 10.32 -19.25 9.28
CA PRO A 353 11.11 -19.91 10.32
C PRO A 353 11.19 -21.44 10.20
N GLY A 354 10.20 -22.08 9.56
CA GLY A 354 10.17 -23.53 9.32
C GLY A 354 11.20 -24.07 8.29
N VAL A 355 11.94 -23.19 7.61
CA VAL A 355 12.96 -23.60 6.64
C VAL A 355 14.35 -23.64 7.30
N PRO A 356 15.14 -24.72 7.16
CA PRO A 356 16.48 -24.81 7.76
C PRO A 356 17.42 -23.69 7.30
N ARG A 357 18.21 -23.13 8.23
CA ARG A 357 19.18 -22.05 7.95
C ARG A 357 20.13 -22.38 6.79
N LYS A 358 20.57 -23.64 6.69
CA LYS A 358 21.43 -24.12 5.59
C LYS A 358 20.76 -23.96 4.22
N VAL A 359 19.46 -24.27 4.12
CA VAL A 359 18.69 -24.10 2.87
C VAL A 359 18.53 -22.62 2.54
N LYS A 360 18.19 -21.78 3.53
CA LYS A 360 18.08 -20.32 3.33
C LYS A 360 19.38 -19.70 2.78
N ARG A 361 20.52 -20.09 3.35
CA ARG A 361 21.84 -19.61 2.89
C ARG A 361 22.19 -20.05 1.46
N ALA A 362 21.64 -21.17 1.00
CA ALA A 362 21.91 -21.67 -0.34
C ALA A 362 21.23 -20.85 -1.46
N PHE A 363 20.24 -20.01 -1.13
CA PHE A 363 19.66 -19.06 -2.09
C PHE A 363 20.59 -17.89 -2.38
N ALA A 364 21.27 -17.33 -1.37
CA ALA A 364 22.07 -16.12 -1.51
C ALA A 364 23.02 -16.07 -2.73
N PRO A 365 23.83 -17.11 -3.02
CA PRO A 365 24.72 -17.09 -4.20
C PRO A 365 23.99 -17.19 -5.55
N ARG A 366 22.68 -17.48 -5.57
CA ARG A 366 21.85 -17.56 -6.78
C ARG A 366 21.01 -16.30 -7.03
N LEU A 367 20.98 -15.38 -6.08
CA LEU A 367 20.17 -14.16 -6.19
C LEU A 367 21.00 -13.01 -6.75
N ARG A 368 20.35 -12.15 -7.53
CA ARG A 368 20.92 -10.88 -8.00
C ARG A 368 20.90 -9.83 -6.89
N PRO A 369 21.76 -8.81 -6.95
CA PRO A 369 21.67 -7.64 -6.07
C PRO A 369 20.32 -6.94 -6.23
N ALA A 370 19.69 -6.58 -5.11
CA ALA A 370 18.39 -5.91 -5.13
C ALA A 370 18.50 -4.47 -5.63
N ALA A 371 17.53 -4.02 -6.44
CA ALA A 371 17.34 -2.60 -6.72
C ALA A 371 16.76 -1.85 -5.50
N GLY A 372 17.01 -0.54 -5.43
CA GLY A 372 16.51 0.33 -4.35
C GLY A 372 14.98 0.43 -4.27
N THR A 373 14.48 0.88 -3.12
CA THR A 373 13.04 1.10 -2.88
C THR A 373 12.54 2.38 -3.57
N HIS A 374 11.32 2.37 -4.12
CA HIS A 374 10.71 3.55 -4.75
C HIS A 374 10.60 4.75 -3.78
N PRO A 375 10.83 6.01 -4.21
CA PRO A 375 10.79 7.21 -3.36
C PRO A 375 9.53 7.34 -2.48
N ASP A 376 8.33 7.17 -3.04
CA ASP A 376 7.08 7.24 -2.28
C ASP A 376 6.97 6.21 -1.13
N LEU A 377 7.56 5.03 -1.28
CA LEU A 377 7.61 4.01 -0.21
C LEU A 377 8.71 4.32 0.79
N HIS A 378 9.81 4.91 0.32
CA HIS A 378 10.89 5.41 1.18
C HIS A 378 10.40 6.53 2.10
N ALA A 379 9.55 7.45 1.59
CA ALA A 379 8.98 8.56 2.35
C ALA A 379 8.24 8.08 3.61
N ILE A 380 7.59 6.91 3.57
CA ILE A 380 6.84 6.38 4.72
C ILE A 380 7.55 5.23 5.46
N SER A 381 8.83 4.98 5.15
CA SER A 381 9.59 3.84 5.68
C SER A 381 9.80 3.85 7.20
N SER A 382 9.69 5.00 7.87
CA SER A 382 9.72 5.10 9.34
C SER A 382 8.46 4.51 9.98
N VAL A 383 7.34 4.45 9.26
CA VAL A 383 6.02 4.12 9.82
C VAL A 383 5.75 2.60 9.86
N TYR A 384 6.52 1.81 9.10
CA TYR A 384 6.43 0.35 9.05
C TYR A 384 7.52 -0.37 9.88
N ARG A 385 8.33 0.36 10.65
CA ARG A 385 9.27 -0.24 11.61
C ARG A 385 8.64 -0.50 12.96
#